data_AF-A0A9E5EVW2-F1
#
_entry.id   AF-A0A9E5EVW2-F1
#
_cell.length_a   1.000
_cell.length_b   1.000
_cell.length_c   1.000
_cell.angle_alpha   90.00
_cell.angle_beta   90.00
_cell.angle_gamma   90.00
#
_symmetry.space_group_name_H-M   'P 1'
#
loop_
_entity.id
_entity.type
_entity.pdbx_description
1 polymer ?
#
loop_
_entity_poly.entity_id
_entity_poly.type
_entity_poly.pdbx_seq_one_letter_code
_entity_poly.pdbx_strand_id
1 'polypeptide(L)'
;MYSYQINRIILGLVVLGSVSLLALPVSSEEKKRVPFDRDLIEKRIREIQPTAKELRFDAIGWVSSIPEAERLAKENGRPVFLFSNVGQMDLGRC
;
A
#
# COMPACT_ATOMS: atom_id res chain seq x y z
N MET A 1 -23.73 53.66 28.81
CA MET A 1 -24.74 53.29 27.77
C MET A 1 -24.10 52.75 26.47
N TYR A 2 -22.93 52.10 26.53
CA TYR A 2 -22.23 51.52 25.36
C TYR A 2 -22.20 49.97 25.40
N SER A 3 -22.29 49.39 26.60
CA SER A 3 -22.17 47.94 26.83
C SER A 3 -23.41 47.14 26.39
N TYR A 4 -24.61 47.75 26.42
CA TYR A 4 -25.86 47.08 26.03
C TYR A 4 -26.02 46.92 24.51
N GLN A 5 -25.45 47.85 23.73
CA GLN A 5 -25.44 47.79 22.26
C GLN A 5 -24.50 46.68 21.76
N ILE A 6 -23.32 46.55 22.38
CA ILE A 6 -22.32 45.52 22.04
C ILE A 6 -22.85 44.11 22.33
N ASN A 7 -23.52 43.91 23.47
CA ASN A 7 -24.11 42.60 23.80
C ASN A 7 -25.23 42.17 22.86
N ARG A 8 -26.00 43.11 22.30
CA ARG A 8 -27.06 42.81 21.30
C ARG A 8 -26.47 42.40 19.94
N ILE A 9 -25.36 43.01 19.55
CA ILE A 9 -24.65 42.67 18.30
C ILE A 9 -23.98 41.30 18.42
N ILE A 10 -23.34 41.00 19.56
CA ILE A 10 -22.73 39.70 19.83
C ILE A 10 -23.79 38.60 19.88
N LEU A 11 -24.93 38.83 20.55
CA LEU A 11 -26.02 37.85 20.58
C LEU A 11 -26.63 37.61 19.18
N GLY A 12 -26.75 38.65 18.36
CA GLY A 12 -27.21 38.54 16.97
C GLY A 12 -26.26 37.74 16.07
N LEU A 13 -24.94 37.95 16.21
CA LEU A 13 -23.92 37.20 15.47
C LEU A 13 -23.86 35.72 15.89
N VAL A 14 -24.07 35.42 17.18
CA VAL A 14 -24.14 34.04 17.68
C VAL A 14 -25.38 33.30 17.17
N VAL A 15 -26.52 33.98 17.04
CA VAL A 15 -27.75 33.38 16.49
C VAL A 15 -27.70 33.21 14.97
N LEU A 16 -27.03 34.11 14.22
CA LEU A 16 -26.80 33.91 12.79
C LEU A 16 -25.75 32.82 12.50
N GLY A 17 -24.73 32.69 13.35
CA GLY A 17 -23.67 31.68 13.19
C GLY A 17 -24.16 30.25 13.41
N SER A 18 -25.20 30.04 14.23
CA SER A 18 -25.73 28.71 14.52
C SER A 18 -26.67 28.16 13.43
N VAL A 19 -27.30 29.03 12.64
CA VAL A 19 -28.23 28.61 11.57
C VAL A 19 -27.47 28.10 10.33
N SER A 20 -26.24 28.56 10.11
CA SER A 20 -25.44 28.16 8.94
C SER A 20 -24.73 26.80 9.10
N LEU A 21 -24.65 26.23 10.30
CA LEU A 21 -24.01 24.93 10.51
C LEU A 21 -24.92 23.72 10.25
N LEU A 22 -26.24 23.91 10.17
CA LEU A 22 -27.20 22.81 9.97
C LEU A 22 -27.48 22.46 8.51
N ALA A 23 -26.92 23.22 7.55
CA ALA A 23 -27.21 23.06 6.12
C ALA A 23 -25.97 22.71 5.27
N LEU A 24 -24.85 22.30 5.89
CA LEU A 24 -23.82 21.63 5.12
C LEU A 24 -24.30 20.21 4.84
N PRO A 25 -24.57 19.83 3.58
CA PRO A 25 -24.70 18.42 3.25
C PRO A 25 -23.33 17.81 3.56
N VAL A 26 -23.22 17.08 4.67
CA VAL A 26 -22.17 16.07 4.82
C VAL A 26 -22.46 15.07 3.70
N SER A 27 -21.87 15.34 2.53
CA SER A 27 -21.80 14.39 1.44
C SER A 27 -20.90 13.28 1.93
N SER A 28 -21.49 12.31 2.64
CA SER A 28 -20.87 11.01 2.81
C SER A 28 -20.81 10.41 1.42
N GLU A 29 -19.64 10.51 0.78
CA GLU A 29 -19.34 9.72 -0.38
C GLU A 29 -19.31 8.27 0.10
N GLU A 30 -20.49 7.64 0.07
CA GLU A 30 -20.66 6.25 0.44
C GLU A 30 -19.83 5.48 -0.57
N LYS A 31 -18.60 5.12 -0.16
CA LYS A 31 -17.64 4.40 -0.99
C LYS A 31 -18.34 3.11 -1.40
N LYS A 32 -18.91 3.12 -2.60
CA LYS A 32 -19.68 2.02 -3.18
C LYS A 32 -18.79 0.80 -3.08
N ARG A 33 -19.10 -0.10 -2.15
CA ARG A 33 -18.31 -1.30 -1.94
C ARG A 33 -18.47 -2.13 -3.21
N VAL A 34 -17.41 -2.20 -4.00
CA VAL A 34 -17.35 -3.11 -5.14
C VAL A 34 -17.55 -4.52 -4.58
N PRO A 35 -18.52 -5.30 -5.08
CA PRO A 35 -18.70 -6.68 -4.65
C PRO A 35 -17.39 -7.45 -4.79
N PHE A 36 -17.02 -8.20 -3.76
CA PHE A 36 -15.85 -9.06 -3.80
C PHE A 36 -16.15 -10.27 -4.70
N ASP A 37 -15.70 -10.20 -5.96
CA ASP A 37 -15.83 -11.27 -6.94
C ASP A 37 -14.59 -12.16 -6.92
N ARG A 38 -14.70 -13.32 -6.27
CA ARG A 38 -13.61 -14.29 -6.17
C ARG A 38 -13.20 -14.85 -7.52
N ASP A 39 -14.15 -15.08 -8.42
CA ASP A 39 -13.88 -15.75 -9.69
C ASP A 39 -13.11 -14.82 -10.63
N LEU A 40 -13.44 -13.53 -10.61
CA LEU A 40 -12.68 -12.50 -11.32
C LEU A 40 -11.25 -12.39 -10.78
N ILE A 41 -11.06 -12.42 -9.47
CA ILE A 41 -9.74 -12.37 -8.84
C ILE A 41 -8.92 -13.60 -9.22
N GLU A 42 -9.50 -14.79 -9.10
CA GLU A 42 -8.83 -16.06 -9.41
C GLU A 42 -8.45 -16.14 -10.89
N LYS A 43 -9.34 -15.68 -11.79
CA LYS A 43 -9.02 -15.52 -13.21
C LYS A 43 -7.83 -14.59 -13.40
N ARG A 44 -7.83 -13.43 -12.73
CA ARG A 44 -6.75 -12.46 -12.87
C ARG A 44 -5.43 -12.99 -12.32
N ILE A 45 -5.46 -13.70 -11.20
CA ILE A 45 -4.27 -14.36 -10.63
C ILE A 45 -3.67 -15.29 -11.67
N ARG A 46 -4.47 -16.20 -12.25
CA ARG A 46 -3.98 -17.14 -13.28
C ARG A 46 -3.40 -16.43 -14.51
N GLU A 47 -3.97 -15.31 -14.92
CA GLU A 47 -3.46 -14.52 -16.05
C GLU A 47 -2.10 -13.86 -15.78
N ILE A 48 -1.81 -13.50 -14.52
CA ILE A 48 -0.58 -12.77 -14.15
C ILE A 48 0.48 -13.66 -13.49
N GLN A 49 0.19 -14.94 -13.24
CA GLN A 49 1.20 -15.86 -12.70
C GLN A 49 2.41 -15.91 -13.64
N PRO A 50 3.63 -15.78 -13.11
CA PRO A 50 4.84 -15.87 -13.91
C PRO A 50 4.93 -17.24 -14.58
N THR A 51 5.34 -17.24 -15.84
CA THR A 51 5.62 -18.45 -16.62
C THR A 51 6.87 -19.15 -16.09
N ALA A 52 7.02 -20.44 -16.42
CA ALA A 52 8.23 -21.19 -16.07
C ALA A 52 9.53 -20.55 -16.61
N LYS A 53 9.45 -19.81 -17.72
CA LYS A 53 10.59 -19.08 -18.28
C LYS A 53 10.97 -17.86 -17.42
N GLU A 54 10.00 -17.20 -16.82
CA GLU A 54 10.20 -16.05 -15.93
C GLU A 54 10.71 -16.48 -14.55
N LEU A 55 10.33 -17.68 -14.09
CA LEU A 55 10.79 -18.30 -12.84
C LEU A 55 12.18 -18.96 -12.95
N ARG A 56 12.95 -18.71 -14.02
CA ARG A 56 14.29 -19.32 -14.18
C ARG A 56 15.29 -18.92 -13.08
N PHE A 57 15.10 -17.75 -12.47
CA PHE A 57 15.91 -17.31 -11.33
C PHE A 57 15.71 -18.19 -10.09
N ASP A 58 14.54 -18.80 -9.92
CA ASP A 58 14.24 -19.68 -8.78
C ASP A 58 14.95 -21.04 -8.90
N ALA A 59 15.38 -21.41 -10.12
CA ALA A 59 16.19 -22.60 -10.35
C ALA A 59 17.65 -22.42 -9.89
N ILE A 60 18.06 -21.21 -9.50
CA ILE A 60 19.37 -20.94 -8.92
C ILE A 60 19.30 -21.27 -7.43
N GLY A 61 20.23 -22.09 -6.95
CA GLY A 61 20.33 -22.39 -5.51
C GLY A 61 20.83 -21.16 -4.76
N TRP A 62 19.95 -20.52 -3.99
CA TRP A 62 20.28 -19.38 -3.15
C TRP A 62 20.78 -19.85 -1.78
N VAL A 63 21.85 -19.23 -1.28
CA VAL A 63 22.40 -19.50 0.05
C VAL A 63 22.74 -18.21 0.76
N SER A 64 22.65 -18.22 2.08
CA SER A 64 22.82 -17.03 2.93
C SER A 64 24.27 -16.76 3.32
N SER A 65 25.22 -17.65 2.98
CA SER A 65 26.63 -17.47 3.32
C SER A 65 27.56 -17.88 2.19
N ILE A 66 28.68 -17.15 2.05
CA ILE A 66 29.72 -17.42 1.05
C ILE A 66 30.38 -18.80 1.27
N PRO A 67 30.73 -19.23 2.52
CA PRO A 67 31.35 -20.54 2.71
C PRO A 67 30.46 -21.70 2.25
N GLU A 68 29.14 -21.58 2.45
CA GLU A 68 28.19 -22.58 1.98
C GLU A 68 28.08 -22.61 0.45
N ALA A 69 28.09 -21.43 -0.18
CA ALA A 69 28.14 -21.34 -1.64
C ALA A 69 29.37 -22.04 -2.21
N GLU A 70 30.54 -21.82 -1.61
CA GLU A 70 31.80 -22.45 -2.03
C GLU A 70 31.80 -23.97 -1.83
N ARG A 71 31.26 -24.46 -0.70
CA ARG A 71 31.11 -25.90 -0.44
C ARG A 71 30.25 -26.56 -1.52
N LEU A 72 29.07 -26.01 -1.78
CA LEU A 72 28.13 -26.53 -2.79
C LEU A 72 28.69 -26.43 -4.22
N ALA A 73 29.43 -25.36 -4.53
CA ALA A 73 30.10 -25.20 -5.82
C ALA A 73 31.12 -26.31 -6.07
N LYS A 74 31.93 -26.65 -5.07
CA LYS A 74 32.90 -27.75 -5.14
C LYS A 74 32.22 -29.11 -5.30
N GLU A 75 31.14 -29.35 -4.55
CA GLU A 75 30.40 -30.62 -4.59
C GLU A 75 29.69 -30.87 -5.93
N ASN A 76 29.14 -29.80 -6.52
CA ASN A 76 28.31 -29.92 -7.72
C ASN A 76 29.01 -29.48 -9.02
N GLY A 77 30.26 -28.99 -8.95
CA GLY A 77 30.99 -28.47 -10.10
C GLY A 77 30.33 -27.25 -10.74
N ARG A 78 29.66 -26.40 -9.94
CA ARG A 78 28.89 -25.23 -10.42
C ARG A 78 29.58 -23.91 -10.03
N PRO A 79 29.55 -22.87 -10.89
CA PRO A 79 30.09 -21.56 -10.55
C PRO A 79 29.24 -20.86 -9.48
N VAL A 80 29.87 -19.96 -8.70
CA VAL A 80 29.21 -19.09 -7.72
C VAL A 80 29.01 -17.70 -8.32
N PHE A 81 27.82 -17.13 -8.13
CA PHE A 81 27.52 -15.73 -8.45
C PHE A 81 27.16 -15.00 -7.16
N LEU A 82 27.86 -13.90 -6.87
CA LEU A 82 27.55 -13.05 -5.73
C LEU A 82 26.54 -11.99 -6.16
N PHE A 83 25.38 -11.98 -5.51
CA PHE A 83 24.38 -10.94 -5.67
C PHE A 83 24.34 -10.08 -4.40
N SER A 84 24.61 -8.79 -4.54
CA SER A 84 24.55 -7.80 -3.46
C SER A 84 23.52 -6.73 -3.83
N ASN A 85 22.61 -6.43 -2.90
CA ASN A 85 21.61 -5.38 -3.06
C ASN A 85 21.49 -4.59 -1.76
N VAL A 86 21.28 -3.28 -1.89
CA VAL A 86 20.87 -2.39 -0.80
C VAL A 86 19.36 -2.15 -0.96
N GLY A 87 18.54 -3.10 -0.52
CA GLY A 87 17.09 -3.04 -0.72
C GLY A 87 16.34 -4.26 -0.19
N GLN A 88 15.01 -4.21 -0.30
CA GLN A 88 14.09 -5.31 0.01
C GLN A 88 13.45 -5.78 -1.30
N MET A 89 14.12 -6.71 -1.98
CA MET A 89 13.66 -7.23 -3.29
C MET A 89 12.31 -7.94 -3.21
N ASP A 90 12.03 -8.56 -2.08
CA ASP A 90 10.75 -9.18 -1.74
C ASP A 90 9.59 -8.17 -1.76
N LEU A 91 9.88 -6.88 -1.56
CA LEU A 91 8.91 -5.79 -1.59
C LEU A 91 9.02 -4.91 -2.84
N GLY A 92 9.84 -5.30 -3.82
CA GLY A 92 10.06 -4.55 -5.05
C GLY A 92 10.75 -3.20 -4.84
N ARG A 93 11.47 -3.02 -3.73
CA ARG A 93 12.22 -1.79 -3.43
C ARG A 93 13.71 -2.02 -3.69
N CYS A 94 14.20 -1.41 -4.77
CA CYS A 94 15.61 -1.35 -5.14
C CYS A 94 16.27 -0.07 -4.61
#